data_AF-A0A946FYV8-F1
#
_entry.id   AF-A0A946FYV8-F1
#
_cell.length_a   1.000
_cell.length_b   1.000
_cell.length_c   1.000
_cell.angle_alpha   90.00
_cell.angle_beta   90.00
_cell.angle_gamma   90.00
#
_symmetry.space_group_name_H-M   'P 1'
#
loop_
_entity.id
_entity.type
_entity.pdbx_description
1 polymer ?
#
loop_
_entity_poly.entity_id
_entity_poly.type
_entity_poly.pdbx_seq_one_letter_code
_entity_poly.pdbx_strand_id
1 'polypeptide(L)'
;MTNADFLESPFPCSVELNDFDPAGPGRFFNRELSWLGFNWRVVEEAKNTRVPLLERLRFLSISATNLDEFYTVRVAGLRELAHSGNTSPAADGLSPSEQLVLIDEDARNLMQTQQRVLTQLQKEMEKKGLSILKRDELNDEDCLHIDKVFLASVFPVLSPLAIDPAHPFPFIPNTGYALALQMERVSDKRSLQALLPIPAQINRFVTLPGDTTRFLPLEELLLLKIPTLFPGYVLNAHFEFQVLRDSDLEVEDEAEDLVREFEVALKRRRRG
;
A
#
# COMPACT_ATOMS: atom_id res chain seq x y z
N MET A 1 6.94 35.63 -11.40
CA MET A 1 7.41 34.88 -12.59
C MET A 1 8.88 34.58 -12.35
N THR A 2 9.20 33.34 -11.98
CA THR A 2 10.58 32.88 -11.86
C THR A 2 11.16 32.80 -13.27
N ASN A 3 12.18 33.62 -13.56
CA ASN A 3 12.87 33.62 -14.83
C ASN A 3 13.71 32.33 -14.89
N ALA A 4 13.25 31.33 -15.64
CA ALA A 4 13.87 30.00 -15.71
C ALA A 4 14.97 29.91 -16.80
N ASP A 5 15.51 31.05 -17.22
CA ASP A 5 16.65 31.11 -18.13
C ASP A 5 17.95 31.08 -17.32
N PHE A 6 18.35 29.88 -16.93
CA PHE A 6 19.55 29.64 -16.12
C PHE A 6 20.87 29.82 -16.88
N LEU A 7 20.80 30.03 -18.21
CA LEU A 7 21.99 30.18 -19.06
C LEU A 7 22.36 31.65 -19.22
N GLU A 8 21.36 32.52 -19.41
CA GLU A 8 21.59 33.94 -19.73
C GLU A 8 21.19 34.90 -18.59
N SER A 9 20.44 34.44 -17.58
CA SER A 9 20.09 35.31 -16.46
C SER A 9 21.29 35.55 -15.54
N PRO A 10 21.54 36.80 -15.10
CA PRO A 10 22.56 37.06 -14.09
C PRO A 10 22.22 36.30 -12.80
N PHE A 11 23.23 35.69 -12.19
CA PHE A 11 23.07 35.06 -10.88
C PHE A 11 22.51 36.08 -9.88
N PRO A 12 21.55 35.69 -9.02
CA PRO A 12 21.11 36.56 -7.94
C PRO A 12 22.30 36.89 -7.03
N CYS A 13 22.31 38.09 -6.44
CA CYS A 13 23.31 38.46 -5.46
C CYS A 13 23.39 37.41 -4.34
N SER A 14 24.59 37.10 -3.88
CA SER A 14 24.79 36.22 -2.73
C SER A 14 24.04 36.77 -1.52
N VAL A 15 23.33 35.89 -0.83
CA VAL A 15 22.62 36.22 0.41
C VAL A 15 23.41 35.61 1.57
N GLU A 16 23.72 36.40 2.59
CA GLU A 16 24.28 35.86 3.83
C GLU A 16 23.19 35.18 4.65
N LEU A 17 23.50 33.97 5.12
CA LEU A 17 22.62 33.18 5.97
C LEU A 17 23.08 33.34 7.42
N ASN A 18 22.64 34.42 8.07
CA ASN A 18 23.12 34.82 9.41
C ASN A 18 22.89 33.76 10.51
N ASP A 19 21.91 32.87 10.33
CA ASP A 19 21.54 31.82 11.29
C ASP A 19 21.92 30.40 10.81
N PHE A 20 22.79 30.28 9.80
CA PHE A 20 23.23 29.01 9.24
C PHE A 20 24.68 28.71 9.62
N ASP A 21 24.90 27.60 10.33
CA ASP A 21 26.24 27.07 10.56
C ASP A 21 26.62 26.09 9.44
N PRO A 22 27.53 26.44 8.50
CA PRO A 22 27.95 25.55 7.42
C PRO A 22 28.76 24.34 7.93
N ALA A 23 29.23 24.35 9.17
CA ALA A 23 29.90 23.22 9.82
C ALA A 23 28.96 22.39 10.71
N GLY A 24 27.72 22.85 10.90
CA GLY A 24 26.70 22.19 11.71
C GLY A 24 25.90 21.13 10.95
N PRO A 25 25.07 20.34 11.66
CA PRO A 25 24.24 19.29 11.06
C PRO A 25 23.11 19.87 10.18
N GLY A 26 22.64 21.09 10.45
CA GLY A 26 21.60 21.77 9.68
C GLY A 26 21.93 22.06 8.22
N ARG A 27 23.17 21.78 7.77
CA ARG A 27 23.55 21.80 6.35
C ARG A 27 23.03 20.59 5.56
N PHE A 28 22.66 19.52 6.25
CA PHE A 28 22.14 18.31 5.62
C PHE A 28 20.63 18.28 5.68
N PHE A 29 20.02 17.75 4.63
CA PHE A 29 18.61 17.39 4.64
C PHE A 29 18.46 15.96 5.12
N ASN A 30 17.44 15.68 5.94
CA ASN A 30 17.19 14.34 6.43
C ASN A 30 16.98 13.36 5.26
N ARG A 31 17.69 12.24 5.28
CA ARG A 31 17.65 11.24 4.20
C ARG A 31 16.24 10.67 4.00
N GLU A 32 15.56 10.32 5.09
CA GLU A 32 14.26 9.65 5.04
C GLU A 32 13.14 10.62 4.63
N LEU A 33 13.19 11.87 5.11
CA LEU A 33 12.31 12.93 4.61
C LEU A 33 12.60 13.28 3.15
N SER A 34 13.87 13.17 2.69
CA SER A 34 14.20 13.35 1.28
C SER A 34 13.54 12.27 0.42
N TRP A 35 13.52 11.03 0.94
CA TRP A 35 12.88 9.91 0.27
C TRP A 35 11.36 10.11 0.20
N LEU A 36 10.72 10.56 1.28
CA LEU A 36 9.29 10.93 1.24
C LEU A 36 9.04 12.08 0.28
N GLY A 37 9.92 13.08 0.25
CA GLY A 37 9.89 14.18 -0.72
C GLY A 37 9.96 13.70 -2.18
N PHE A 38 10.76 12.67 -2.47
CA PHE A 38 10.72 11.99 -3.77
C PHE A 38 9.35 11.35 -4.03
N ASN A 39 8.78 10.64 -3.06
CA ASN A 39 7.48 10.00 -3.25
C ASN A 39 6.34 11.02 -3.43
N TRP A 40 6.44 12.19 -2.80
CA TRP A 40 5.56 13.33 -3.09
C TRP A 40 5.62 13.77 -4.56
N ARG A 41 6.80 13.79 -5.19
CA ARG A 41 6.93 14.06 -6.64
C ARG A 41 6.23 13.02 -7.50
N VAL A 42 6.21 11.76 -7.08
CA VAL A 42 5.45 10.70 -7.77
C VAL A 42 3.94 10.98 -7.71
N VAL A 43 3.43 11.42 -6.56
CA VAL A 43 2.01 11.85 -6.43
C VAL A 43 1.71 13.10 -7.25
N GLU A 44 2.68 14.01 -7.42
CA GLU A 44 2.52 15.17 -8.31
C GLU A 44 2.28 14.73 -9.76
N GLU A 45 2.97 13.70 -10.25
CA GLU A 45 2.71 13.14 -11.59
C GLU A 45 1.32 12.47 -11.69
N ALA A 46 0.84 11.84 -10.62
CA ALA A 46 -0.56 11.35 -10.56
C ALA A 46 -1.61 12.48 -10.66
N LYS A 47 -1.22 13.73 -10.38
CA LYS A 47 -2.07 14.92 -10.49
C LYS A 47 -1.85 15.70 -11.79
N ASN A 48 -0.80 15.39 -12.55
CA ASN A 48 -0.41 16.12 -13.75
C ASN A 48 -1.34 15.80 -14.93
N THR A 49 -2.23 16.72 -15.29
CA THR A 49 -3.22 16.54 -16.37
C THR A 49 -2.61 16.42 -17.78
N ARG A 50 -1.30 16.66 -17.92
CA ARG A 50 -0.55 16.39 -19.18
C ARG A 50 -0.23 14.91 -19.34
N VAL A 51 -0.29 14.13 -18.25
CA VAL A 51 -0.08 12.67 -18.26
C VAL A 51 -1.43 11.99 -18.55
N PRO A 52 -1.46 10.94 -19.41
CA PRO A 52 -2.68 10.19 -19.67
C PRO A 52 -3.33 9.64 -18.40
N LEU A 53 -4.67 9.56 -18.38
CA LEU A 53 -5.45 9.24 -17.17
C LEU A 53 -5.02 7.94 -16.48
N LEU A 54 -4.84 6.85 -17.25
CA LEU A 54 -4.43 5.56 -16.68
C LEU A 54 -2.95 5.54 -16.25
N GLU A 55 -2.10 6.35 -16.87
CA GLU A 55 -0.71 6.53 -16.40
C GLU A 55 -0.67 7.33 -15.09
N ARG A 56 -1.58 8.29 -14.89
CA ARG A 56 -1.74 8.97 -13.59
C ARG A 56 -2.18 8.00 -12.49
N LEU A 57 -3.11 7.09 -12.80
CA LEU A 57 -3.49 6.01 -11.88
C LEU A 57 -2.30 5.09 -11.58
N ARG A 58 -1.46 4.80 -12.58
CA ARG A 58 -0.23 4.04 -12.41
C ARG A 58 0.77 4.74 -11.50
N PHE A 59 1.00 6.05 -11.66
CA PHE A 59 1.83 6.83 -10.75
C PHE A 59 1.33 6.79 -9.31
N LEU A 60 0.00 6.86 -9.12
CA LEU A 60 -0.58 6.72 -7.78
C LEU A 60 -0.28 5.34 -7.18
N SER A 61 -0.41 4.27 -7.97
CA SER A 61 -0.05 2.91 -7.53
C SER A 61 1.43 2.77 -7.21
N ILE A 62 2.31 3.35 -8.03
CA ILE A 62 3.76 3.36 -7.79
C ILE A 62 4.06 4.06 -6.47
N SER A 63 3.40 5.20 -6.19
CA SER A 63 3.60 5.93 -4.95
C SER A 63 3.20 5.11 -3.71
N ALA A 64 2.13 4.31 -3.80
CA ALA A 64 1.72 3.41 -2.73
C ALA A 64 2.74 2.27 -2.53
N THR A 65 3.17 1.62 -3.62
CA THR A 65 4.18 0.54 -3.56
C THR A 65 5.52 1.04 -3.01
N ASN A 66 5.98 2.22 -3.44
CA ASN A 66 7.18 2.84 -2.89
C ASN A 66 7.05 3.01 -1.37
N LEU A 67 5.88 3.48 -0.90
CA LEU A 67 5.66 3.72 0.52
C LEU A 67 5.69 2.40 1.32
N ASP A 68 5.12 1.32 0.79
CA ASP A 68 5.22 -0.02 1.39
C ASP A 68 6.68 -0.48 1.52
N GLU A 69 7.50 -0.29 0.49
CA GLU A 69 8.94 -0.61 0.53
C GLU A 69 9.68 0.24 1.57
N PHE A 70 9.36 1.54 1.65
CA PHE A 70 9.94 2.42 2.65
C PHE A 70 9.60 2.00 4.08
N TYR A 71 8.37 1.57 4.33
CA TYR A 71 7.99 1.06 5.65
C TYR A 71 8.65 -0.27 6.00
N THR A 72 8.71 -1.19 5.04
CA THR A 72 9.24 -2.54 5.28
C THR A 72 10.76 -2.60 5.36
N VAL A 73 11.47 -1.58 4.86
CA VAL A 73 12.94 -1.49 4.91
C VAL A 73 13.42 -0.36 5.83
N ARG A 74 13.14 0.91 5.47
CA ARG A 74 13.74 2.08 6.14
C ARG A 74 13.13 2.33 7.53
N VAL A 75 11.80 2.33 7.62
CA VAL A 75 11.10 2.55 8.90
C VAL A 75 11.34 1.38 9.85
N ALA A 76 11.41 0.14 9.34
CA ALA A 76 11.74 -1.04 10.13
C ALA A 76 13.10 -0.89 10.84
N GLY A 77 14.17 -0.56 10.10
CA GLY A 77 15.51 -0.35 10.68
C GLY A 77 15.55 0.81 11.68
N LEU A 78 14.88 1.94 11.38
CA LEU A 78 14.76 3.04 12.34
C LEU A 78 14.04 2.64 13.63
N ARG A 79 12.99 1.80 13.52
CA ARG A 79 12.30 1.26 14.69
C ARG A 79 13.23 0.35 15.48
N GLU A 80 13.99 -0.53 14.85
CA GLU A 80 14.94 -1.40 15.55
C GLU A 80 15.97 -0.57 16.36
N LEU A 81 16.59 0.44 15.74
CA LEU A 81 17.50 1.37 16.41
C LEU A 81 16.84 2.09 17.59
N ALA A 82 15.60 2.57 17.41
CA ALA A 82 14.87 3.23 18.48
C ALA A 82 14.55 2.27 19.65
N HIS A 83 14.14 1.03 19.35
CA HIS A 83 13.82 0.02 20.37
C HIS A 83 15.07 -0.44 21.13
N SER A 84 16.24 -0.46 20.48
CA SER A 84 17.52 -0.74 21.16
C SER A 84 18.01 0.43 22.02
N GLY A 85 17.30 1.56 22.04
CA GLY A 85 17.67 2.77 22.77
C GLY A 85 18.80 3.57 22.11
N ASN A 86 19.05 3.38 20.82
CA ASN A 86 20.08 4.14 20.10
C ASN A 86 19.64 5.60 19.93
N THR A 87 20.44 6.52 20.47
CA THR A 87 20.23 7.97 20.38
C THR A 87 21.26 8.67 19.49
N SER A 88 22.11 7.91 18.81
CA SER A 88 23.11 8.45 17.89
C SER A 88 22.40 9.18 16.75
N PRO A 89 22.64 10.50 16.58
CA PRO A 89 21.95 11.26 15.55
C PRO A 89 22.48 10.89 14.16
N ALA A 90 21.61 11.03 13.16
CA ALA A 90 22.02 11.01 11.76
C ALA A 90 22.77 12.31 11.37
N ALA A 91 23.20 12.41 10.11
CA ALA A 91 24.01 13.53 9.62
C ALA A 91 23.33 14.90 9.79
N ASP A 92 22.00 14.94 9.72
CA ASP A 92 21.14 16.10 9.94
C ASP A 92 20.89 16.43 11.43
N GLY A 93 21.42 15.60 12.35
CA GLY A 93 21.36 15.82 13.79
C GLY A 93 20.17 15.17 14.50
N LEU A 94 19.29 14.46 13.77
CA LEU A 94 18.09 13.85 14.35
C LEU A 94 18.35 12.42 14.83
N SER A 95 17.87 12.10 16.03
CA SER A 95 17.85 10.72 16.55
C SER A 95 16.81 9.84 15.82
N PRO A 96 16.94 8.50 15.86
CA PRO A 96 15.97 7.59 15.23
C PRO A 96 14.52 7.86 15.67
N SER A 97 14.28 8.11 16.96
CA SER A 97 12.95 8.41 17.49
C SER A 97 12.37 9.72 16.95
N GLU A 98 13.18 10.76 16.81
CA GLU A 98 12.73 12.04 16.23
C GLU A 98 12.41 11.88 14.74
N GLN A 99 13.24 11.13 14.00
CA GLN A 99 12.97 10.83 12.59
C GLN A 99 11.65 10.06 12.41
N LEU A 100 11.38 9.06 13.26
CA LEU A 100 10.12 8.31 13.22
C LEU A 100 8.88 9.20 13.43
N VAL A 101 8.96 10.21 14.30
CA VAL A 101 7.87 11.17 14.52
C VAL A 101 7.60 11.99 13.25
N LEU A 102 8.66 12.53 12.64
CA LEU A 102 8.52 13.34 11.42
C LEU A 102 8.05 12.49 10.22
N ILE A 103 8.55 11.26 10.11
CA ILE A 103 8.14 10.30 9.09
C ILE A 103 6.64 9.97 9.23
N ASP A 104 6.15 9.68 10.45
CA ASP A 104 4.73 9.36 10.66
C ASP A 104 3.81 10.51 10.24
N GLU A 105 4.19 11.75 10.57
CA GLU A 105 3.42 12.94 10.17
C GLU A 105 3.38 13.10 8.64
N ASP A 106 4.53 13.10 7.97
CA ASP A 106 4.59 13.32 6.52
C ASP A 106 4.00 12.15 5.71
N ALA A 107 4.24 10.91 6.12
CA ALA A 107 3.65 9.74 5.49
C ALA A 107 2.12 9.71 5.61
N ARG A 108 1.54 10.12 6.75
CA ARG A 108 0.08 10.26 6.89
C ARG A 108 -0.47 11.31 5.92
N ASN A 109 0.20 12.45 5.77
CA ASN A 109 -0.20 13.49 4.83
C ASN A 109 -0.13 13.00 3.37
N LEU A 110 0.90 12.23 3.04
CA LEU A 110 1.05 11.58 1.74
C LEU A 110 -0.10 10.61 1.47
N MET A 111 -0.38 9.69 2.39
CA MET A 111 -1.48 8.70 2.27
C MET A 111 -2.85 9.39 2.12
N GLN A 112 -3.14 10.42 2.91
CA GLN A 112 -4.38 11.19 2.77
C GLN A 112 -4.48 11.86 1.39
N THR A 113 -3.35 12.32 0.84
CA THR A 113 -3.32 12.90 -0.50
C THR A 113 -3.53 11.84 -1.57
N GLN A 114 -2.91 10.67 -1.45
CA GLN A 114 -3.12 9.54 -2.35
C GLN A 114 -4.61 9.18 -2.44
N GLN A 115 -5.33 9.14 -1.31
CA GLN A 115 -6.77 8.82 -1.29
C GLN A 115 -7.64 9.89 -1.98
N ARG A 116 -7.31 11.17 -1.78
CA ARG A 116 -7.99 12.26 -2.49
C ARG A 116 -7.76 12.17 -4.00
N VAL A 117 -6.53 11.88 -4.42
CA VAL A 117 -6.17 11.70 -5.83
C VAL A 117 -6.89 10.49 -6.42
N LEU A 118 -6.95 9.36 -5.71
CA LEU A 118 -7.69 8.16 -6.14
C LEU A 118 -9.16 8.48 -6.41
N THR A 119 -9.82 9.13 -5.47
CA THR A 119 -11.23 9.51 -5.59
C THR A 119 -11.47 10.42 -6.80
N GLN A 120 -10.55 11.34 -7.07
CA GLN A 120 -10.63 12.21 -8.25
C GLN A 120 -10.43 11.41 -9.55
N LEU A 121 -9.41 10.55 -9.60
CA LEU A 121 -9.12 9.72 -10.77
C LEU A 121 -10.28 8.78 -11.11
N GLN A 122 -10.91 8.15 -10.10
CA GLN A 122 -12.10 7.32 -10.29
C GLN A 122 -13.24 8.10 -10.97
N LYS A 123 -13.52 9.33 -10.52
CA LYS A 123 -14.53 10.21 -11.17
C LYS A 123 -14.14 10.59 -12.60
N GLU A 124 -12.86 10.81 -12.88
CA GLU A 124 -12.38 11.09 -14.23
C GLU A 124 -12.50 9.86 -15.15
N MET A 125 -12.25 8.66 -14.61
CA MET A 125 -12.41 7.38 -15.31
C MET A 125 -13.88 7.11 -15.64
N GLU A 126 -14.80 7.33 -14.71
CA GLU A 126 -16.23 7.13 -14.93
C GLU A 126 -16.75 7.96 -16.11
N LYS A 127 -16.31 9.22 -16.22
CA LYS A 127 -16.63 10.12 -17.35
C LYS A 127 -16.11 9.61 -18.69
N LYS A 128 -15.15 8.69 -18.68
CA LYS A 128 -14.58 8.04 -19.87
C LYS A 128 -15.13 6.62 -20.09
N GLY A 129 -16.16 6.21 -19.33
CA GLY A 129 -16.78 4.88 -19.45
C GLY A 129 -15.98 3.77 -18.77
N LEU A 130 -15.11 4.12 -17.83
CA LEU A 130 -14.30 3.20 -17.04
C LEU A 130 -14.75 3.27 -15.57
N SER A 131 -15.33 2.19 -15.04
CA SER A 131 -15.90 2.20 -13.69
C SER A 131 -15.42 1.02 -12.85
N ILE A 132 -15.16 1.27 -11.57
CA ILE A 132 -14.92 0.24 -10.56
C ILE A 132 -16.18 0.19 -9.69
N LEU A 133 -16.93 -0.89 -9.81
CA LEU A 133 -18.23 -1.04 -9.15
C LEU A 133 -18.08 -1.69 -7.78
N LYS A 134 -19.09 -1.48 -6.94
CA LYS A 134 -19.38 -2.25 -5.74
C LYS A 134 -20.42 -3.32 -6.03
N ARG A 135 -20.53 -4.28 -5.12
CA ARG A 135 -21.46 -5.42 -5.26
C ARG A 135 -22.94 -5.01 -5.32
N ASP A 136 -23.32 -3.86 -4.78
CA ASP A 136 -24.68 -3.30 -4.81
C ASP A 136 -25.02 -2.58 -6.13
N GLU A 137 -24.05 -2.39 -7.01
CA GLU A 137 -24.22 -1.74 -8.32
C GLU A 137 -24.31 -2.76 -9.48
N LEU A 138 -24.30 -4.05 -9.16
CA LEU A 138 -24.33 -5.14 -10.15
C LEU A 138 -25.76 -5.41 -10.64
N ASN A 139 -25.88 -5.72 -11.93
CA ASN A 139 -27.13 -6.22 -12.51
C ASN A 139 -27.16 -7.77 -12.55
N ASP A 140 -28.26 -8.34 -13.02
CA ASP A 140 -28.44 -9.81 -13.07
C ASP A 140 -27.43 -10.50 -14.00
N GLU A 141 -27.07 -9.87 -15.11
CA GLU A 141 -26.07 -10.40 -16.06
C GLU A 141 -24.68 -10.41 -15.42
N ASP A 142 -24.33 -9.36 -14.69
CA ASP A 142 -23.09 -9.26 -13.92
C ASP A 142 -23.03 -10.37 -12.88
N CYS A 143 -24.13 -10.60 -12.14
CA CYS A 143 -24.20 -11.65 -11.12
C CYS A 143 -23.95 -13.05 -11.70
N LEU A 144 -24.58 -13.36 -12.84
CA LEU A 144 -24.38 -14.61 -13.57
C LEU A 144 -22.96 -14.77 -14.10
N HIS A 145 -22.33 -13.69 -14.55
CA HIS A 145 -20.94 -13.68 -14.96
C HIS A 145 -20.01 -13.96 -13.77
N ILE A 146 -20.23 -13.26 -12.66
CA ILE A 146 -19.44 -13.38 -11.43
C ILE A 146 -19.58 -14.79 -10.82
N ASP A 147 -20.74 -15.43 -10.88
CA ASP A 147 -20.90 -16.84 -10.47
C ASP A 147 -19.96 -17.78 -11.23
N LYS A 148 -19.86 -17.61 -12.54
CA LYS A 148 -18.97 -18.42 -13.38
C LYS A 148 -17.51 -18.17 -13.05
N VAL A 149 -17.10 -16.90 -12.94
CA VAL A 149 -15.71 -16.53 -12.57
C VAL A 149 -15.36 -17.06 -11.19
N PHE A 150 -16.26 -16.91 -10.22
CA PHE A 150 -16.06 -17.39 -8.86
C PHE A 150 -15.81 -18.90 -8.83
N LEU A 151 -16.70 -19.71 -9.42
CA LEU A 151 -16.57 -21.16 -9.39
C LEU A 151 -15.38 -21.67 -10.21
N ALA A 152 -15.08 -21.06 -11.36
CA ALA A 152 -14.05 -21.54 -12.26
C ALA A 152 -12.63 -21.13 -11.84
N SER A 153 -12.46 -19.95 -11.23
CA SER A 153 -11.14 -19.35 -11.02
C SER A 153 -10.87 -18.98 -9.56
N VAL A 154 -11.85 -18.44 -8.83
CA VAL A 154 -11.63 -17.90 -7.49
C VAL A 154 -11.75 -18.98 -6.41
N PHE A 155 -12.88 -19.66 -6.33
CA PHE A 155 -13.19 -20.68 -5.32
C PHE A 155 -12.11 -21.77 -5.17
N PRO A 156 -11.54 -22.33 -6.26
CA PRO A 156 -10.54 -23.41 -6.14
C PRO A 156 -9.25 -23.02 -5.41
N VAL A 157 -8.94 -21.73 -5.31
CA VAL A 157 -7.71 -21.24 -4.67
C VAL A 157 -7.95 -20.49 -3.36
N LEU A 158 -9.21 -20.37 -2.93
CA LEU A 158 -9.54 -19.76 -1.64
C LEU A 158 -9.28 -20.74 -0.51
N SER A 159 -8.74 -20.22 0.59
CA SER A 159 -8.56 -20.97 1.82
C SER A 159 -8.95 -20.09 3.00
N PRO A 160 -10.24 -20.10 3.40
CA PRO A 160 -10.69 -19.36 4.57
C PRO A 160 -10.02 -19.87 5.85
N LEU A 161 -9.70 -18.96 6.77
CA LEU A 161 -9.00 -19.25 8.02
C LEU A 161 -9.92 -18.85 9.17
N ALA A 162 -10.42 -19.80 9.96
CA ALA A 162 -11.20 -19.48 11.15
C ALA A 162 -10.30 -18.87 12.23
N ILE A 163 -10.83 -17.91 12.99
CA ILE A 163 -10.20 -17.36 14.18
C ILE A 163 -10.93 -17.91 15.40
N ASP A 164 -10.20 -18.51 16.32
CA ASP A 164 -10.72 -18.88 17.63
C ASP A 164 -9.66 -18.71 18.72
N PRO A 165 -10.05 -18.53 20.00
CA PRO A 165 -9.11 -18.29 21.08
C PRO A 165 -8.19 -19.47 21.42
N ALA A 166 -8.49 -20.68 20.95
CA ALA A 166 -7.71 -21.87 21.26
C ALA A 166 -6.53 -22.06 20.30
N HIS A 167 -6.46 -21.30 19.21
CA HIS A 167 -5.37 -21.36 18.23
C HIS A 167 -4.67 -20.00 18.07
N PRO A 168 -3.38 -19.97 17.70
CA PRO A 168 -2.69 -18.75 17.35
C PRO A 168 -3.37 -18.03 16.18
N PHE A 169 -3.24 -16.70 16.14
CA PHE A 169 -3.73 -15.91 15.03
C PHE A 169 -3.12 -16.41 13.70
N PRO A 170 -3.91 -16.62 12.63
CA PRO A 170 -3.39 -17.15 11.38
C PRO A 170 -2.30 -16.25 10.78
N PHE A 171 -1.24 -16.88 10.26
CA PHE A 171 -0.14 -16.13 9.64
C PHE A 171 -0.58 -15.50 8.32
N ILE A 172 -0.45 -14.17 8.23
CA ILE A 172 -0.60 -13.41 6.99
C ILE A 172 0.80 -12.99 6.50
N PRO A 173 1.18 -13.29 5.25
CA PRO A 173 2.49 -12.93 4.71
C PRO A 173 2.65 -11.42 4.54
N ASN A 174 3.89 -10.94 4.34
CA ASN A 174 4.15 -9.55 4.02
C ASN A 174 3.39 -9.14 2.75
N THR A 175 2.83 -7.94 2.72
CA THR A 175 1.89 -7.40 1.71
C THR A 175 0.59 -8.22 1.55
N GLY A 176 0.36 -9.21 2.43
CA GLY A 176 -0.81 -10.06 2.37
C GLY A 176 -2.08 -9.25 2.65
N TYR A 177 -3.03 -9.31 1.70
CA TYR A 177 -4.31 -8.61 1.74
C TYR A 177 -5.43 -9.58 2.10
N ALA A 178 -6.27 -9.24 3.07
CA ALA A 178 -7.31 -10.13 3.57
C ALA A 178 -8.56 -9.38 4.02
N LEU A 179 -9.69 -10.09 3.93
CA LEU A 179 -10.94 -9.69 4.58
C LEU A 179 -11.00 -10.33 5.97
N ALA A 180 -11.26 -9.51 6.98
CA ALA A 180 -11.70 -9.99 8.28
C ALA A 180 -13.24 -10.00 8.30
N LEU A 181 -13.81 -11.14 8.65
CA LEU A 181 -15.24 -11.40 8.61
C LEU A 181 -15.75 -11.70 10.02
N GLN A 182 -16.84 -11.04 10.39
CA GLN A 182 -17.63 -11.41 11.57
C GLN A 182 -18.99 -11.90 11.12
N MET A 183 -19.29 -13.15 11.47
CA MET A 183 -20.49 -13.86 11.05
C MET A 183 -21.22 -14.46 12.25
N GLU A 184 -22.48 -14.80 12.03
CA GLU A 184 -23.34 -15.49 12.99
C GLU A 184 -24.02 -16.69 12.33
N ARG A 185 -24.01 -17.84 13.01
CA ARG A 185 -24.69 -19.04 12.53
C ARG A 185 -26.20 -18.91 12.72
N VAL A 186 -26.96 -19.17 11.66
CA VAL A 186 -28.43 -19.01 11.67
C VAL A 186 -29.10 -19.95 12.68
N SER A 187 -28.59 -21.17 12.87
CA SER A 187 -29.22 -22.22 13.66
C SER A 187 -29.19 -21.98 15.17
N ASP A 188 -28.09 -21.45 15.69
CA ASP A 188 -27.81 -21.39 17.15
C ASP A 188 -27.18 -20.07 17.60
N LYS A 189 -27.11 -19.07 16.71
CA LYS A 189 -26.60 -17.73 16.99
C LYS A 189 -25.13 -17.69 17.45
N ARG A 190 -24.36 -18.75 17.19
CA ARG A 190 -22.93 -18.76 17.48
C ARG A 190 -22.18 -17.83 16.53
N SER A 191 -21.34 -16.98 17.10
CA SER A 191 -20.46 -16.11 16.32
C SER A 191 -19.29 -16.92 15.73
N LEU A 192 -18.90 -16.56 14.51
CA LEU A 192 -17.70 -17.04 13.83
C LEU A 192 -16.91 -15.82 13.36
N GLN A 193 -15.64 -15.78 13.69
CA GLN A 193 -14.68 -14.86 13.10
C GLN A 193 -13.81 -15.64 12.12
N ALA A 194 -13.60 -15.08 10.93
CA ALA A 194 -12.78 -15.70 9.91
C ALA A 194 -11.95 -14.65 9.18
N LEU A 195 -10.76 -15.04 8.74
CA LEU A 195 -9.98 -14.33 7.75
C LEU A 195 -10.18 -15.00 6.41
N LEU A 196 -10.35 -14.18 5.38
CA LEU A 196 -10.40 -14.62 4.00
C LEU A 196 -9.29 -13.88 3.24
N PRO A 197 -8.08 -14.48 3.16
CA PRO A 197 -7.00 -13.94 2.34
C PRO A 197 -7.42 -13.81 0.88
N ILE A 198 -7.09 -12.68 0.26
CA ILE A 198 -7.39 -12.40 -1.14
C ILE A 198 -6.23 -12.93 -1.99
N PRO A 199 -6.47 -13.91 -2.88
CA PRO A 199 -5.39 -14.56 -3.61
C PRO A 199 -4.69 -13.62 -4.60
N ALA A 200 -3.38 -13.40 -4.43
CA ALA A 200 -2.60 -12.55 -5.32
C ALA A 200 -2.37 -13.15 -6.72
N GLN A 201 -2.50 -14.47 -6.88
CA GLN A 201 -2.40 -15.12 -8.19
C GLN A 201 -3.59 -14.85 -9.13
N ILE A 202 -4.66 -14.22 -8.63
CA ILE A 202 -5.83 -13.83 -9.42
C ILE A 202 -5.82 -12.31 -9.59
N ASN A 203 -6.17 -11.85 -10.80
CA ASN A 203 -6.36 -10.43 -11.05
C ASN A 203 -7.39 -9.85 -10.07
N ARG A 204 -6.99 -8.83 -9.30
CA ARG A 204 -7.85 -8.17 -8.33
C ARG A 204 -9.10 -7.56 -8.96
N PHE A 205 -9.03 -7.09 -10.22
CA PHE A 205 -10.15 -6.46 -10.91
C PHE A 205 -10.76 -7.43 -11.93
N VAL A 206 -11.95 -7.94 -11.64
CA VAL A 206 -12.71 -8.82 -12.54
C VAL A 206 -13.49 -7.95 -13.52
N THR A 207 -13.31 -8.17 -14.82
CA THR A 207 -14.05 -7.43 -15.86
C THR A 207 -15.50 -7.92 -15.93
N LEU A 208 -16.45 -7.01 -16.05
CA LEU A 208 -17.87 -7.31 -16.20
C LEU A 208 -18.30 -7.22 -17.68
N PRO A 209 -19.34 -7.96 -18.10
CA PRO A 209 -19.87 -7.90 -19.47
C PRO A 209 -20.47 -6.52 -19.81
N GLY A 210 -20.64 -6.24 -21.10
CA GLY A 210 -21.29 -5.02 -21.61
C GLY A 210 -20.39 -4.08 -22.41
N ASP A 211 -20.97 -2.99 -22.92
CA ASP A 211 -20.31 -2.07 -23.85
C ASP A 211 -19.33 -1.10 -23.16
N THR A 212 -19.55 -0.81 -21.88
CA THR A 212 -18.67 0.01 -21.05
C THR A 212 -17.66 -0.85 -20.31
N THR A 213 -16.46 -0.34 -20.06
CA THR A 213 -15.43 -1.07 -19.33
C THR A 213 -15.69 -0.96 -17.82
N ARG A 214 -16.26 -2.02 -17.23
CA ARG A 214 -16.62 -2.08 -15.81
C ARG A 214 -15.83 -3.18 -15.10
N PHE A 215 -15.38 -2.91 -13.89
CA PHE A 215 -14.62 -3.85 -13.07
C PHE A 215 -15.28 -4.04 -11.70
N LEU A 216 -15.23 -5.26 -11.16
CA LEU A 216 -15.55 -5.57 -9.78
C LEU A 216 -14.26 -6.00 -9.05
N PRO A 217 -13.87 -5.33 -7.95
CA PRO A 217 -12.77 -5.78 -7.12
C PRO A 217 -13.03 -7.18 -6.52
N LEU A 218 -11.97 -7.96 -6.33
CA LEU A 218 -12.06 -9.34 -5.85
C LEU A 218 -12.62 -9.40 -4.43
N GLU A 219 -12.29 -8.44 -3.58
CA GLU A 219 -12.90 -8.25 -2.25
C GLU A 219 -14.43 -8.15 -2.30
N GLU A 220 -15.00 -7.37 -3.22
CA GLU A 220 -16.45 -7.20 -3.37
C GLU A 220 -17.10 -8.47 -3.94
N LEU A 221 -16.43 -9.16 -4.86
CA LEU A 221 -16.83 -10.47 -5.36
C LEU A 221 -16.93 -11.48 -4.21
N LEU A 222 -15.91 -11.54 -3.35
CA LEU A 222 -15.88 -12.47 -2.22
C LEU A 222 -16.99 -12.17 -1.21
N LEU A 223 -17.26 -10.89 -0.96
CA LEU A 223 -18.35 -10.46 -0.07
C LEU A 223 -19.72 -10.86 -0.63
N LEU A 224 -19.92 -10.78 -1.95
CA LEU A 224 -21.11 -11.29 -2.63
C LEU A 224 -21.25 -12.82 -2.49
N LYS A 225 -20.14 -13.55 -2.42
CA LYS A 225 -20.11 -15.03 -2.34
C LYS A 225 -19.97 -15.60 -0.93
N ILE A 226 -20.08 -14.77 0.11
CA ILE A 226 -20.11 -15.25 1.51
C ILE A 226 -21.17 -16.33 1.75
N PRO A 227 -22.42 -16.22 1.25
CA PRO A 227 -23.41 -17.29 1.45
C PRO A 227 -22.99 -18.65 0.88
N THR A 228 -22.19 -18.65 -0.19
CA THR A 228 -21.64 -19.86 -0.80
C THR A 228 -20.42 -20.39 -0.04
N LEU A 229 -19.55 -19.50 0.44
CA LEU A 229 -18.34 -19.84 1.20
C LEU A 229 -18.64 -20.32 2.62
N PHE A 230 -19.67 -19.75 3.26
CA PHE A 230 -20.07 -20.04 4.63
C PHE A 230 -21.58 -20.35 4.71
N PRO A 231 -22.03 -21.52 4.22
CA PRO A 231 -23.43 -21.88 4.25
C PRO A 231 -23.99 -21.91 5.68
N GLY A 232 -25.17 -21.32 5.88
CA GLY A 232 -25.82 -21.26 7.19
C GLY A 232 -25.26 -20.18 8.13
N TYR A 233 -24.40 -19.30 7.64
CA TYR A 233 -23.93 -18.10 8.34
C TYR A 233 -24.46 -16.83 7.68
N VAL A 234 -24.67 -15.79 8.49
CA VAL A 234 -24.98 -14.44 8.05
C VAL A 234 -23.78 -13.55 8.35
N LEU A 235 -23.38 -12.73 7.39
CA LEU A 235 -22.34 -11.73 7.58
C LEU A 235 -22.88 -10.55 8.37
N ASN A 236 -22.28 -10.27 9.52
CA ASN A 236 -22.66 -9.14 10.38
C ASN A 236 -21.78 -7.92 10.09
N ALA A 237 -20.48 -8.13 9.95
CA ALA A 237 -19.50 -7.07 9.69
C ALA A 237 -18.29 -7.62 8.94
N HIS A 238 -17.58 -6.73 8.24
CA HIS A 238 -16.31 -7.04 7.62
C HIS A 238 -15.43 -5.78 7.56
N PHE A 239 -14.13 -5.99 7.42
CA PHE A 239 -13.18 -4.96 7.02
C PHE A 239 -12.03 -5.60 6.24
N GLU A 240 -11.31 -4.77 5.51
CA GLU A 240 -10.17 -5.16 4.69
C GLU A 240 -8.89 -4.69 5.37
N PHE A 241 -7.84 -5.48 5.32
CA PHE A 241 -6.55 -5.08 5.84
C PHE A 241 -5.41 -5.72 5.07
N GLN A 242 -4.27 -5.05 5.11
CA GLN A 242 -3.02 -5.53 4.57
C GLN A 242 -1.97 -5.53 5.69
N VAL A 243 -1.09 -6.52 5.69
CA VAL A 243 0.00 -6.59 6.66
C VAL A 243 1.31 -6.27 5.97
N LEU A 244 2.03 -5.28 6.50
CA LEU A 244 3.43 -5.05 6.17
C LEU A 244 4.31 -5.66 7.26
N ARG A 245 5.33 -6.41 6.85
CA ARG A 245 6.36 -6.98 7.72
C ARG A 245 7.71 -6.44 7.27
N ASP A 246 8.60 -6.26 8.23
CA ASP A 246 9.99 -5.95 7.97
C ASP A 246 10.61 -6.94 6.98
N SER A 247 11.51 -6.43 6.15
CA SER A 247 12.35 -7.26 5.31
C SER A 247 13.56 -7.69 6.15
N ASP A 248 13.83 -9.00 6.25
CA ASP A 248 15.04 -9.58 6.87
C ASP A 248 16.39 -9.11 6.26
N LEU A 249 16.35 -8.15 5.33
CA LEU A 249 17.46 -7.65 4.53
C LEU A 249 17.69 -6.17 4.85
N GLU A 250 18.51 -5.95 5.88
CA GLU A 250 19.32 -4.74 5.95
C GLU A 250 20.42 -4.89 4.89
N VAL A 251 20.18 -4.38 3.68
CA VAL A 251 21.28 -4.13 2.74
C VAL A 251 21.80 -2.75 3.10
N GLU A 252 22.88 -2.70 3.89
CA GLU A 252 23.68 -1.49 4.02
C GLU A 252 24.15 -1.10 2.60
N ASP A 253 23.84 0.12 2.17
CA ASP A 253 24.15 0.64 0.82
C ASP A 253 25.68 0.81 0.57
N GLU A 254 26.56 0.12 1.31
CA GLU A 254 28.03 0.23 1.24
C GLU A 254 28.79 -1.07 0.92
N ALA A 255 28.16 -2.19 0.55
CA ALA A 255 28.88 -3.43 0.21
C ALA A 255 28.94 -3.71 -1.30
N GLU A 256 30.15 -3.62 -1.88
CA GLU A 256 30.50 -4.00 -3.27
C GLU A 256 30.29 -5.50 -3.62
N ASP A 257 29.61 -6.30 -2.78
CA ASP A 257 29.41 -7.74 -3.01
C ASP A 257 27.93 -8.17 -2.89
N LEU A 258 27.07 -7.45 -3.63
CA LEU A 258 25.62 -7.64 -3.72
C LEU A 258 25.20 -9.09 -4.05
N VAL A 259 26.02 -9.84 -4.78
CA VAL A 259 25.66 -11.18 -5.29
C VAL A 259 25.69 -12.23 -4.18
N ARG A 260 26.60 -12.09 -3.22
CA ARG A 260 26.82 -13.11 -2.18
C ARG A 260 25.80 -13.02 -1.05
N GLU A 261 25.31 -11.82 -0.74
CA GLU A 261 24.23 -11.60 0.22
C GLU A 261 22.86 -12.03 -0.32
N PHE A 262 22.63 -11.87 -1.63
CA PHE A 262 21.42 -12.35 -2.31
C PHE A 262 21.22 -13.88 -2.20
N GLU A 263 22.30 -14.67 -2.29
CA GLU A 263 22.22 -16.14 -2.15
C GLU A 263 21.85 -16.59 -0.73
N VAL A 264 22.30 -15.86 0.28
CA VAL A 264 21.99 -16.15 1.69
C VAL A 264 20.55 -15.76 2.01
N ALA A 265 20.07 -14.63 1.48
CA ALA A 265 18.70 -14.17 1.66
C ALA A 265 17.65 -15.07 0.99
N LEU A 266 17.96 -15.62 -0.19
CA LEU A 266 17.11 -16.61 -0.87
C LEU A 266 16.90 -17.88 -0.02
N LYS A 267 17.86 -18.26 0.82
CA LYS A 267 17.73 -19.40 1.74
C LYS A 267 16.87 -19.10 2.97
N ARG A 268 16.91 -17.87 3.49
CA ARG A 268 16.04 -17.43 4.62
C ARG A 268 14.57 -17.29 4.21
N ARG A 269 14.30 -16.87 2.97
CA ARG A 269 12.93 -16.76 2.40
C ARG A 269 12.07 -18.05 2.48
N ARG A 270 12.68 -19.23 2.68
CA ARG A 270 11.95 -20.51 2.85
C ARG A 270 11.46 -20.77 4.27
N ARG A 271 11.91 -20.00 5.26
CA ARG A 271 11.51 -20.08 6.66
C ARG A 271 11.42 -18.64 7.14
N GLY A 272 10.28 -18.01 6.84
CA GLY A 272 10.02 -16.64 7.30
C GLY A 272 9.90 -16.55 8.81
#